data_AF-A0A1C4XKH8-F1
#
_entry.id   AF-A0A1C4XKH8-F1
#
_cell.length_a   1.000
_cell.length_b   1.000
_cell.length_c   1.000
_cell.angle_alpha   90.00
_cell.angle_beta   90.00
_cell.angle_gamma   90.00
#
_symmetry.space_group_name_H-M   'P 1'
#
loop_
_entity.id
_entity.type
_entity.pdbx_description
1 polymer ?
#
loop_
_entity_poly.entity_id
_entity_poly.type
_entity_poly.pdbx_seq_one_letter_code
_entity_poly.pdbx_strand_id
1 'polypeptide(L)'
;MVRLRRRWALGLLLGGVSATALGTGEPVLSRRTGTPVRRQSSPVEVENHAAGEPWWPRDDTRAADDRLRQIQGYASTTSLAPGESVDFHVALNPAGRFRITVHRLGWYDGAGARTMLTSPHLDGTPQPVPPADPDTGAIACRWPVSWSLRIPEDWTSGLYQAVFTSAGGWRACTPFVVRDDRREAALCVVLPVTTWQAYNQWPRDQRSGTSLYNGYTAGGRQDPALRAREVSFDRPYADTGQPTQFSRDNDAVRWLERNRYDVSYATSFDLHSGRLDPRRHRGLVFCGHDEYWSAEMRRATEAGLAGGTSLAFLGANSVYWHIRVRPSADGRPERVVACAKTTPDPDEDAAGPTVTWRDLDQPEQALLGVQYNGIVATPQPLVVRSADHWVWAGTGVADGDRIPGVVAGEADGVHAATARPLGLGETLLSGSLYPARQGGRRMQSTHVYETPRGAVVFATGTLGWTMALNRRGHRDERIERATANVLDRMIADPPARSAPVSGTDPGTADKPGASPATTNR
;
A
#
# COMPACT_ATOMS: atom_id res chain seq x y z
N MET A 1 -30.71 -46.73 -22.65
CA MET A 1 -30.88 -47.42 -23.95
C MET A 1 -29.55 -47.41 -24.68
N VAL A 2 -28.97 -48.59 -24.94
CA VAL A 2 -28.05 -48.93 -26.05
C VAL A 2 -26.76 -48.05 -26.17
N ARG A 3 -25.52 -48.51 -25.96
CA ARG A 3 -24.85 -49.65 -26.63
C ARG A 3 -23.50 -49.95 -25.93
N LEU A 4 -23.30 -51.21 -25.56
CA LEU A 4 -21.97 -51.80 -25.31
C LEU A 4 -21.21 -52.01 -26.64
N ARG A 5 -19.89 -51.90 -26.61
CA ARG A 5 -18.99 -52.76 -27.40
C ARG A 5 -17.76 -53.20 -26.57
N ARG A 6 -17.69 -54.52 -26.34
CA ARG A 6 -16.48 -55.32 -26.04
C ARG A 6 -15.51 -55.23 -27.25
N ARG A 7 -14.19 -55.42 -27.18
CA ARG A 7 -13.44 -56.64 -26.81
C ARG A 7 -11.90 -56.35 -26.74
N TRP A 8 -11.16 -56.87 -25.75
CA TRP A 8 -10.06 -57.91 -25.79
C TRP A 8 -8.88 -57.61 -26.76
N ALA A 9 -7.58 -57.85 -26.51
CA ALA A 9 -6.87 -58.74 -25.58
C ALA A 9 -5.37 -58.35 -25.43
N LEU A 10 -4.73 -58.96 -24.41
CA LEU A 10 -3.30 -59.09 -24.12
C LEU A 10 -2.44 -59.57 -25.31
N GLY A 11 -1.15 -59.20 -25.27
CA GLY A 11 -0.05 -59.90 -25.95
C GLY A 11 1.30 -59.65 -25.25
N LEU A 12 1.73 -60.62 -24.43
CA LEU A 12 3.08 -60.79 -23.89
C LEU A 12 3.92 -61.61 -24.90
N LEU A 13 5.22 -61.31 -25.03
CA LEU A 13 6.38 -62.20 -25.36
C LEU A 13 7.61 -61.27 -25.58
N LEU A 14 8.58 -61.22 -24.66
CA LEU A 14 9.81 -62.04 -24.53
C LEU A 14 10.89 -61.79 -25.60
N GLY A 15 12.03 -61.24 -25.14
CA GLY A 15 13.37 -61.71 -25.46
C GLY A 15 14.11 -61.09 -26.67
N GLY A 16 15.25 -60.45 -26.41
CA GLY A 16 16.23 -60.11 -27.45
C GLY A 16 17.26 -59.06 -27.02
N VAL A 17 18.33 -59.50 -26.35
CA VAL A 17 19.51 -58.70 -26.00
C VAL A 17 20.31 -58.39 -27.27
N SER A 18 20.69 -57.12 -27.44
CA SER A 18 21.89 -56.73 -28.20
C SER A 18 22.58 -55.58 -27.48
N ALA A 19 23.79 -55.87 -27.01
CA ALA A 19 24.67 -54.96 -26.31
C ALA A 19 25.36 -54.02 -27.31
N THR A 20 25.25 -52.72 -27.08
CA THR A 20 26.19 -51.72 -27.59
C THR A 20 26.64 -50.85 -26.42
N ALA A 21 27.93 -50.91 -26.15
CA ALA A 21 28.61 -50.17 -25.10
C ALA A 21 28.61 -48.67 -25.43
N LEU A 22 28.02 -47.86 -24.57
CA LEU A 22 28.21 -46.42 -24.50
C LEU A 22 28.46 -46.06 -23.03
N GLY A 23 29.58 -45.37 -22.80
CA GLY A 23 30.16 -45.16 -21.47
C GLY A 23 29.22 -44.50 -20.48
N THR A 24 29.12 -45.09 -19.29
CA THR A 24 28.46 -44.51 -18.12
C THR A 24 29.37 -43.45 -17.51
N GLY A 25 29.24 -42.21 -17.98
CA GLY A 25 29.58 -41.06 -17.14
C GLY A 25 28.44 -40.85 -16.15
N GLU A 26 28.59 -41.34 -14.92
CA GLU A 26 27.64 -41.01 -13.85
C GLU A 26 27.70 -39.49 -13.58
N PRO A 27 26.60 -38.75 -13.67
CA PRO A 27 26.56 -37.44 -13.09
C PRO A 27 26.57 -37.64 -11.57
N VAL A 28 27.64 -37.19 -10.91
CA VAL A 28 27.66 -37.03 -9.46
C VAL A 28 26.62 -35.96 -9.11
N LEU A 29 25.38 -36.40 -8.91
CA LEU A 29 24.33 -35.62 -8.26
C LEU A 29 24.79 -35.43 -6.81
N SER A 30 25.47 -34.32 -6.55
CA SER A 30 25.65 -33.82 -5.20
C SER A 30 24.26 -33.55 -4.61
N ARG A 31 23.71 -34.56 -3.93
CA ARG A 31 22.57 -34.39 -3.03
C ARG A 31 23.05 -33.50 -1.90
N ARG A 32 22.81 -32.18 -2.03
CA ARG A 32 22.74 -31.30 -0.87
C ARG A 32 21.62 -31.82 0.03
N THR A 33 21.98 -32.61 1.02
CA THR A 33 21.15 -32.89 2.19
C THR A 33 21.10 -31.61 3.01
N GLY A 34 20.36 -30.62 2.53
CA GLY A 34 19.93 -29.52 3.38
C GLY A 34 18.89 -30.09 4.35
N THR A 35 19.21 -30.08 5.64
CA THR A 35 18.20 -30.28 6.68
C THR A 35 17.05 -29.31 6.39
N PRO A 36 15.79 -29.76 6.29
CA PRO A 36 14.68 -28.83 6.05
C PRO A 36 14.61 -27.90 7.26
N VAL A 37 15.13 -26.68 7.11
CA VAL A 37 14.92 -25.62 8.09
C VAL A 37 13.42 -25.35 8.06
N ARG A 38 12.73 -25.75 9.13
CA ARG A 38 11.30 -25.46 9.29
C ARG A 38 11.16 -23.94 9.27
N ARG A 39 10.62 -23.39 8.18
CA ARG A 39 10.27 -21.97 8.09
C ARG A 39 9.39 -21.65 9.28
N GLN A 40 9.85 -20.74 10.15
CA GLN A 40 9.02 -20.23 11.22
C GLN A 40 7.88 -19.43 10.58
N SER A 41 6.65 -19.75 10.94
CA SER A 41 5.47 -19.01 10.47
C SER A 41 5.55 -17.58 10.98
N SER A 42 5.20 -16.61 10.13
CA SER A 42 5.14 -15.21 10.56
C SER A 42 4.02 -15.00 11.59
N PRO A 43 4.08 -13.94 12.43
CA PRO A 43 2.99 -13.62 13.35
C PRO A 43 1.63 -13.50 12.65
N VAL A 44 1.62 -12.92 11.44
CA VAL A 44 0.41 -12.79 10.61
C VAL A 44 -0.09 -14.14 10.10
N GLU A 45 0.79 -15.08 9.75
CA GLU A 45 0.39 -16.44 9.40
C GLU A 45 -0.25 -17.15 10.60
N VAL A 46 0.33 -17.01 11.80
CA VAL A 46 -0.24 -17.55 13.04
C VAL A 46 -1.59 -16.92 13.35
N GLU A 47 -1.72 -15.59 13.25
CA GLU A 47 -2.97 -14.86 13.46
C GLU A 47 -4.08 -15.35 12.53
N ASN A 48 -3.75 -15.63 11.27
CA ASN A 48 -4.71 -16.10 10.27
C ASN A 48 -5.30 -17.49 10.52
N HIS A 49 -4.75 -18.26 11.47
CA HIS A 49 -5.35 -19.51 11.92
C HIS A 49 -6.50 -19.31 12.93
N ALA A 50 -6.68 -18.10 13.46
CA ALA A 50 -7.79 -17.80 14.33
C ALA A 50 -9.12 -17.78 13.58
N ALA A 51 -10.20 -18.12 14.30
CA ALA A 51 -11.55 -18.01 13.76
C ALA A 51 -11.87 -16.54 13.45
N GLY A 52 -12.17 -16.26 12.19
CA GLY A 52 -12.66 -14.97 11.75
C GLY A 52 -14.18 -14.89 11.71
N GLU A 53 -14.67 -13.71 11.38
CA GLU A 53 -16.07 -13.42 11.15
C GLU A 53 -16.23 -12.51 9.93
N PRO A 54 -17.38 -12.57 9.22
CA PRO A 54 -17.66 -11.66 8.12
C PRO A 54 -17.44 -10.21 8.53
N TRP A 55 -16.54 -9.56 7.81
CA TRP A 55 -16.30 -8.13 7.91
C TRP A 55 -17.53 -7.33 7.43
N TRP A 56 -17.70 -6.14 8.02
CA TRP A 56 -18.75 -5.16 7.78
C TRP A 56 -19.13 -4.92 6.30
N PRO A 57 -20.41 -4.61 5.99
CA PRO A 57 -21.56 -4.51 6.90
C PRO A 57 -22.23 -5.87 7.17
N ARG A 58 -23.00 -5.97 8.26
CA ARG A 58 -23.87 -7.12 8.55
C ARG A 58 -25.33 -6.77 8.25
N ASP A 59 -26.07 -7.73 7.71
CA ASP A 59 -27.47 -7.56 7.26
C ASP A 59 -28.43 -7.13 8.38
N ASP A 60 -28.09 -7.36 9.65
CA ASP A 60 -28.87 -7.04 10.84
C ASP A 60 -28.56 -5.66 11.46
N THR A 61 -27.72 -4.84 10.80
CA THR A 61 -27.25 -3.56 11.36
C THR A 61 -27.62 -2.35 10.51
N ARG A 62 -27.70 -1.17 11.14
CA ARG A 62 -28.06 0.08 10.48
C ARG A 62 -26.81 0.96 10.31
N ALA A 63 -26.53 1.36 9.07
CA ALA A 63 -25.44 2.30 8.78
C ALA A 63 -25.79 3.71 9.29
N ALA A 64 -24.96 4.31 10.15
CA ALA A 64 -25.12 5.71 10.53
C ALA A 64 -24.83 6.65 9.35
N ASP A 65 -25.33 7.87 9.43
CA ASP A 65 -25.09 8.92 8.44
C ASP A 65 -24.74 10.27 9.08
N ASP A 66 -24.18 11.16 8.27
CA ASP A 66 -23.67 12.47 8.73
C ASP A 66 -24.78 13.50 8.98
N ARG A 67 -26.00 13.27 8.53
CA ARG A 67 -27.12 14.21 8.70
C ARG A 67 -27.81 14.00 10.04
N LEU A 68 -28.14 12.76 10.36
CA LEU A 68 -28.83 12.37 11.59
C LEU A 68 -27.84 12.09 12.73
N ARG A 69 -26.58 11.76 12.40
CA ARG A 69 -25.47 11.58 13.35
C ARG A 69 -25.80 10.56 14.43
N GLN A 70 -26.43 9.46 14.02
CA GLN A 70 -26.97 8.45 14.94
C GLN A 70 -25.87 7.88 15.83
N ILE A 71 -24.68 7.64 15.28
CA ILE A 71 -23.45 7.42 16.03
C ILE A 71 -22.26 7.71 15.11
N GLN A 72 -21.25 8.42 15.59
CA GLN A 72 -20.02 8.72 14.85
C GLN A 72 -18.83 8.78 15.81
N GLY A 73 -17.61 8.58 15.33
CA GLY A 73 -16.44 8.73 16.17
C GLY A 73 -15.12 8.71 15.43
N TYR A 74 -14.05 9.05 16.15
CA TYR A 74 -12.69 9.06 15.65
C TYR A 74 -11.70 8.65 16.75
N ALA A 75 -10.49 8.27 16.33
CA ALA A 75 -9.39 7.89 17.20
C ALA A 75 -8.39 9.04 17.41
N SER A 76 -7.73 9.06 18.58
CA SER A 76 -6.72 10.07 18.92
C SER A 76 -5.38 9.90 18.18
N THR A 77 -5.16 8.77 17.52
CA THR A 77 -4.00 8.47 16.67
C THR A 77 -4.40 7.58 15.48
N THR A 78 -3.60 7.61 14.41
CA THR A 78 -3.76 6.72 13.24
C THR A 78 -3.01 5.40 13.40
N SER A 79 -1.96 5.39 14.22
CA SER A 79 -1.14 4.20 14.49
C SER A 79 -0.55 4.23 15.89
N LEU A 80 -0.25 3.04 16.40
CA LEU A 80 0.39 2.83 17.70
C LEU A 80 1.00 1.42 17.79
N ALA A 81 1.96 1.23 18.66
CA ALA A 81 2.58 -0.04 18.99
C ALA A 81 1.84 -0.73 20.16
N PRO A 82 2.02 -2.05 20.34
CA PRO A 82 1.58 -2.74 21.56
C PRO A 82 2.12 -2.04 22.83
N GLY A 83 1.29 -2.01 23.87
CA GLY A 83 1.57 -1.30 25.11
C GLY A 83 1.19 0.19 25.12
N GLU A 84 1.07 0.83 23.95
CA GLU A 84 0.57 2.21 23.81
C GLU A 84 -0.97 2.27 23.93
N SER A 85 -1.53 3.49 24.02
CA SER A 85 -2.98 3.69 24.19
C SER A 85 -3.59 4.52 23.07
N VAL A 86 -4.83 4.16 22.70
CA VAL A 86 -5.67 4.93 21.78
C VAL A 86 -6.93 5.38 22.52
N ASP A 87 -7.31 6.63 22.32
CA ASP A 87 -8.55 7.19 22.82
C ASP A 87 -9.58 7.26 21.70
N PHE A 88 -10.81 6.88 22.01
CA PHE A 88 -11.95 6.97 21.11
C PHE A 88 -12.88 8.07 21.56
N HIS A 89 -13.25 8.93 20.61
CA HIS A 89 -14.14 10.06 20.80
C HIS A 89 -15.44 9.78 20.05
N VAL A 90 -16.58 9.72 20.75
CA VAL A 90 -17.86 9.29 20.16
C VAL A 90 -18.94 10.33 20.38
N ALA A 91 -19.67 10.63 19.30
CA ALA A 91 -20.92 11.37 19.33
C ALA A 91 -22.08 10.40 19.11
N LEU A 92 -23.14 10.55 19.91
CA LEU A 92 -24.32 9.67 19.88
C LEU A 92 -25.59 10.51 19.91
N ASN A 93 -26.46 10.36 18.92
CA ASN A 93 -27.71 11.11 18.82
C ASN A 93 -28.93 10.19 18.54
N PRO A 94 -29.94 10.15 19.42
CA PRO A 94 -30.02 10.80 20.73
C PRO A 94 -29.04 10.18 21.75
N ALA A 95 -28.86 10.81 22.91
CA ALA A 95 -28.06 10.25 24.00
C ALA A 95 -28.54 8.83 24.38
N GLY A 96 -27.61 7.98 24.79
CA GLY A 96 -27.93 6.60 25.16
C GLY A 96 -26.69 5.73 25.34
N ARG A 97 -26.90 4.41 25.36
CA ARG A 97 -25.81 3.44 25.47
C ARG A 97 -25.25 3.04 24.11
N PHE A 98 -23.96 2.79 24.06
CA PHE A 98 -23.28 2.21 22.91
C PHE A 98 -22.13 1.29 23.37
N ARG A 99 -21.47 0.64 22.42
CA ARG A 99 -20.26 -0.16 22.63
C ARG A 99 -19.25 0.09 21.52
N ILE A 100 -17.99 -0.21 21.78
CA ILE A 100 -16.91 -0.21 20.80
C ILE A 100 -16.40 -1.64 20.65
N THR A 101 -16.50 -2.21 19.46
CA THR A 101 -15.87 -3.50 19.13
C THR A 101 -14.69 -3.25 18.20
N VAL A 102 -13.51 -3.71 18.62
CA VAL A 102 -12.28 -3.60 17.85
C VAL A 102 -12.06 -4.88 17.06
N HIS A 103 -11.92 -4.74 15.76
CA HIS A 103 -11.62 -5.84 14.85
C HIS A 103 -10.23 -5.65 14.22
N ARG A 104 -9.45 -6.73 14.12
CA ARG A 104 -8.28 -6.79 13.23
C ARG A 104 -8.75 -7.28 11.87
N LEU A 105 -8.50 -6.52 10.82
CA LEU A 105 -8.82 -6.90 9.44
C LEU A 105 -7.71 -7.77 8.84
N GLY A 106 -8.08 -8.74 8.01
CA GLY A 106 -7.13 -9.74 7.51
C GLY A 106 -7.78 -10.85 6.70
N TRP A 107 -7.06 -11.94 6.46
CA TRP A 107 -7.58 -13.04 5.63
C TRP A 107 -8.61 -13.89 6.38
N TYR A 108 -8.22 -14.51 7.50
CA TYR A 108 -9.03 -15.40 8.36
C TYR A 108 -9.91 -16.39 7.58
N ASP A 109 -9.29 -17.18 6.70
CA ASP A 109 -9.97 -18.15 5.82
C ASP A 109 -11.12 -17.55 4.97
N GLY A 110 -10.97 -16.27 4.60
CA GLY A 110 -11.97 -15.56 3.80
C GLY A 110 -13.02 -14.81 4.61
N ALA A 111 -13.03 -14.90 5.94
CA ALA A 111 -13.97 -14.17 6.79
C ALA A 111 -13.72 -12.66 6.80
N GLY A 112 -12.45 -12.23 6.74
CA GLY A 112 -12.08 -10.83 6.53
C GLY A 112 -11.76 -10.03 7.78
N ALA A 113 -12.18 -10.48 8.96
CA ALA A 113 -11.85 -9.85 10.24
C ALA A 113 -11.89 -10.83 11.40
N ARG A 114 -11.25 -10.45 12.51
CA ARG A 114 -11.40 -11.09 13.82
C ARG A 114 -11.75 -10.03 14.86
N THR A 115 -12.76 -10.30 15.70
CA THR A 115 -13.00 -9.49 16.91
C THR A 115 -11.85 -9.71 17.88
N MET A 116 -11.19 -8.62 18.24
CA MET A 116 -10.07 -8.62 19.19
C MET A 116 -10.58 -8.34 20.61
N LEU A 117 -11.48 -7.35 20.73
CA LEU A 117 -12.03 -6.93 22.01
C LEU A 117 -13.34 -6.16 21.81
N THR A 118 -14.26 -6.28 22.78
CA THR A 118 -15.45 -5.43 22.89
C THR A 118 -15.41 -4.69 24.21
N SER A 119 -15.65 -3.38 24.19
CA SER A 119 -15.74 -2.55 25.39
C SER A 119 -16.92 -2.95 26.28
N PRO A 120 -16.95 -2.51 27.55
CA PRO A 120 -18.20 -2.41 28.30
C PRO A 120 -19.23 -1.54 27.57
N HIS A 121 -20.47 -1.52 28.06
CA HIS A 121 -21.40 -0.47 27.62
C HIS A 121 -20.89 0.89 28.09
N LEU A 122 -20.97 1.87 27.19
CA LEU A 122 -20.58 3.25 27.42
C LEU A 122 -21.81 4.13 27.25
N ASP A 123 -21.86 5.23 28.00
CA ASP A 123 -22.88 6.25 27.82
C ASP A 123 -22.35 7.32 26.84
N GLY A 124 -23.14 7.59 25.80
CA GLY A 124 -22.83 8.57 24.77
C GLY A 124 -23.83 9.70 24.77
N THR A 125 -23.37 10.90 24.43
CA THR A 125 -24.18 12.10 24.32
C THR A 125 -24.02 12.72 22.92
N PRO A 126 -24.97 13.57 22.50
CA PRO A 126 -24.77 14.38 21.31
C PRO A 126 -23.54 15.26 21.48
N GLN A 127 -22.76 15.38 20.41
CA GLN A 127 -21.62 16.29 20.33
C GLN A 127 -21.81 17.27 19.16
N PRO A 128 -21.31 18.51 19.26
CA PRO A 128 -21.43 19.48 18.19
C PRO A 128 -20.55 19.08 16.99
N VAL A 129 -20.98 19.49 15.79
CA VAL A 129 -20.06 19.64 14.65
C VAL A 129 -19.58 21.10 14.71
N PRO A 130 -18.30 21.36 15.02
CA PRO A 130 -17.79 22.73 15.04
C PRO A 130 -17.84 23.34 13.63
N PRO A 131 -17.95 24.68 13.52
CA PRO A 131 -17.81 25.33 12.23
C PRO A 131 -16.40 25.09 11.66
N ALA A 132 -16.29 25.14 10.33
CA ALA A 132 -15.00 25.16 9.67
C ALA A 132 -14.23 26.43 10.05
N ASP A 133 -12.92 26.30 10.22
CA ASP A 133 -12.00 27.41 10.37
C ASP A 133 -12.11 28.33 9.14
N PRO A 134 -12.30 29.65 9.32
CA PRO A 134 -12.59 30.55 8.20
C PRO A 134 -11.40 30.74 7.26
N ASP A 135 -10.17 30.53 7.72
CA ASP A 135 -8.96 30.73 6.92
C ASP A 135 -8.60 29.44 6.20
N THR A 136 -8.57 28.32 6.92
CA THR A 136 -8.04 27.05 6.43
C THR A 136 -9.13 26.08 5.98
N GLY A 137 -10.39 26.28 6.40
CA GLY A 137 -11.49 25.35 6.18
C GLY A 137 -11.44 24.08 7.05
N ALA A 138 -10.49 23.97 7.98
CA ALA A 138 -10.36 22.81 8.85
C ALA A 138 -11.53 22.68 9.83
N ILE A 139 -12.01 21.47 10.05
CA ILE A 139 -13.00 21.16 11.09
C ILE A 139 -12.35 20.24 12.12
N ALA A 140 -12.31 20.63 13.38
CA ALA A 140 -11.74 19.84 14.48
C ALA A 140 -12.73 19.76 15.65
N CYS A 141 -13.20 18.54 15.95
CA CYS A 141 -14.28 18.27 16.90
C CYS A 141 -13.89 18.50 18.36
N ARG A 142 -12.73 17.98 18.76
CA ARG A 142 -12.25 17.98 20.16
C ARG A 142 -13.30 17.45 21.15
N TRP A 143 -14.05 16.43 20.76
CA TRP A 143 -15.01 15.79 21.66
C TRP A 143 -14.27 15.17 22.86
N PRO A 144 -14.91 15.06 24.04
CA PRO A 144 -14.32 14.34 25.17
C PRO A 144 -13.99 12.89 24.83
N VAL A 145 -12.98 12.32 25.49
CA VAL A 145 -12.66 10.90 25.40
C VAL A 145 -13.84 10.10 25.95
N SER A 146 -14.36 9.16 25.16
CA SER A 146 -15.43 8.25 25.59
C SER A 146 -14.87 6.95 26.15
N TRP A 147 -13.75 6.46 25.60
CA TRP A 147 -13.09 5.25 26.07
C TRP A 147 -11.63 5.20 25.60
N SER A 148 -10.75 4.75 26.48
CA SER A 148 -9.33 4.53 26.19
C SER A 148 -9.03 3.04 26.17
N LEU A 149 -8.28 2.60 25.16
CA LEU A 149 -7.79 1.24 25.04
C LEU A 149 -6.27 1.24 25.03
N ARG A 150 -5.67 0.56 26.02
CA ARG A 150 -4.26 0.17 25.95
C ARG A 150 -4.14 -1.09 25.11
N ILE A 151 -3.33 -1.05 24.06
CA ILE A 151 -3.16 -2.18 23.14
C ILE A 151 -2.42 -3.31 23.85
N PRO A 152 -3.00 -4.52 23.95
CA PRO A 152 -2.33 -5.68 24.53
C PRO A 152 -1.03 -6.03 23.80
N GLU A 153 -0.03 -6.51 24.54
CA GLU A 153 1.31 -6.82 24.04
C GLU A 153 1.34 -7.94 22.97
N ASP A 154 0.30 -8.78 22.96
CA ASP A 154 0.14 -9.93 22.07
C ASP A 154 -0.65 -9.61 20.79
N TRP A 155 -1.11 -8.38 20.61
CA TRP A 155 -1.82 -7.99 19.39
C TRP A 155 -0.88 -7.97 18.17
N THR A 156 -1.20 -8.80 17.18
CA THR A 156 -0.49 -8.89 15.90
C THR A 156 -0.61 -7.58 15.12
N SER A 157 0.49 -7.08 14.54
CA SER A 157 0.43 -5.90 13.66
C SER A 157 -0.61 -6.08 12.55
N GLY A 158 -1.32 -5.01 12.20
CA GLY A 158 -2.47 -5.10 11.30
C GLY A 158 -3.15 -3.77 11.07
N LEU A 159 -4.06 -3.78 10.10
CA LEU A 159 -5.12 -2.77 9.97
C LEU A 159 -6.26 -3.15 10.91
N TYR A 160 -6.62 -2.25 11.82
CA TYR A 160 -7.69 -2.42 12.79
C TYR A 160 -8.82 -1.44 12.51
N GLN A 161 -10.01 -1.79 13.00
CA GLN A 161 -11.20 -0.97 12.90
C GLN A 161 -11.95 -1.03 14.22
N ALA A 162 -12.15 0.13 14.85
CA ALA A 162 -13.07 0.27 15.97
C ALA A 162 -14.47 0.56 15.43
N VAL A 163 -15.44 -0.28 15.77
CA VAL A 163 -16.84 -0.15 15.36
C VAL A 163 -17.67 0.29 16.56
N PHE A 164 -18.25 1.48 16.45
CA PHE A 164 -19.19 2.04 17.41
C PHE A 164 -20.59 1.50 17.10
N THR A 165 -21.27 0.92 18.08
CA THR A 165 -22.63 0.37 17.92
C THR A 165 -23.56 0.94 18.99
N SER A 166 -24.57 1.71 18.58
CA SER A 166 -25.58 2.23 19.50
C SER A 166 -26.59 1.16 19.93
N ALA A 167 -27.31 1.39 21.04
CA ALA A 167 -28.40 0.52 21.47
C ALA A 167 -29.52 0.37 20.41
N GLY A 168 -29.67 1.36 19.52
CA GLY A 168 -30.61 1.31 18.38
C GLY A 168 -30.09 0.52 17.17
N GLY A 169 -28.92 -0.10 17.26
CA GLY A 169 -28.31 -0.88 16.17
C GLY A 169 -27.63 -0.04 15.09
N TRP A 170 -27.48 1.28 15.28
CA TRP A 170 -26.73 2.14 14.37
C TRP A 170 -25.23 1.94 14.56
N ARG A 171 -24.49 1.94 13.46
CA ARG A 171 -23.07 1.65 13.45
C ARG A 171 -22.28 2.64 12.60
N ALA A 172 -21.14 3.06 13.14
CA ALA A 172 -20.08 3.80 12.48
C ALA A 172 -18.72 3.23 12.93
N CYS A 173 -17.64 3.68 12.31
CA CYS A 173 -16.32 3.14 12.61
C CYS A 173 -15.19 4.16 12.46
N THR A 174 -14.00 3.77 12.90
CA THR A 174 -12.76 4.48 12.58
C THR A 174 -11.62 3.46 12.47
N PRO A 175 -10.78 3.54 11.43
CA PRO A 175 -9.62 2.66 11.30
C PRO A 175 -8.40 3.21 12.06
N PHE A 176 -7.53 2.30 12.48
CA PHE A 176 -6.19 2.61 13.00
C PHE A 176 -5.27 1.42 12.74
N VAL A 177 -3.96 1.62 12.88
CA VAL A 177 -2.95 0.57 12.67
C VAL A 177 -2.28 0.20 13.97
N VAL A 178 -2.17 -1.11 14.24
CA VAL A 178 -1.25 -1.60 15.27
C VAL A 178 0.04 -2.00 14.58
N ARG A 179 1.15 -1.38 15.01
CA ARG A 179 2.49 -1.56 14.45
C ARG A 179 3.20 -2.74 15.10
N ASP A 180 4.34 -3.14 14.54
CA ASP A 180 5.27 -4.09 15.15
C ASP A 180 6.68 -3.52 15.07
N ASP A 181 7.00 -2.62 16.01
CA ASP A 181 8.30 -1.94 16.05
C ASP A 181 9.42 -2.86 16.55
N ARG A 182 9.05 -4.02 17.11
CA ARG A 182 9.98 -4.98 17.72
C ARG A 182 10.62 -5.92 16.69
N ARG A 183 10.02 -6.05 15.51
CA ARG A 183 10.40 -7.04 14.50
C ARG A 183 10.72 -6.43 13.16
N GLU A 184 11.63 -7.08 12.45
CA GLU A 184 11.98 -6.75 11.07
C GLU A 184 11.20 -7.66 10.11
N ALA A 185 9.94 -7.31 9.88
CA ALA A 185 9.12 -8.01 8.90
C ALA A 185 9.78 -7.95 7.51
N ALA A 186 9.66 -9.03 6.71
CA ALA A 186 10.18 -8.99 5.34
C ALA A 186 9.57 -7.82 4.54
N LEU A 187 8.26 -7.60 4.68
CA LEU A 187 7.54 -6.51 4.02
C LEU A 187 6.85 -5.62 5.05
N CYS A 188 6.78 -4.32 4.80
CA CYS A 188 5.92 -3.40 5.54
C CYS A 188 4.88 -2.77 4.61
N VAL A 189 3.60 -2.89 4.96
CA VAL A 189 2.50 -2.23 4.25
C VAL A 189 2.28 -0.86 4.85
N VAL A 190 2.36 0.18 4.03
CA VAL A 190 2.15 1.58 4.45
C VAL A 190 0.75 2.02 4.03
N LEU A 191 -0.10 2.31 5.01
CA LEU A 191 -1.50 2.69 4.82
C LEU A 191 -1.61 4.21 4.62
N PRO A 192 -2.32 4.69 3.58
CA PRO A 192 -2.25 6.08 3.12
C PRO A 192 -3.21 6.99 3.89
N VAL A 193 -3.05 7.10 5.23
CA VAL A 193 -3.96 7.85 6.10
C VAL A 193 -4.04 9.34 5.78
N THR A 194 -2.96 9.92 5.25
CA THR A 194 -2.91 11.29 4.72
C THR A 194 -3.85 11.46 3.53
N THR A 195 -3.88 10.48 2.61
CA THR A 195 -4.80 10.45 1.47
C THR A 195 -6.24 10.22 1.92
N TRP A 196 -6.48 9.27 2.82
CA TRP A 196 -7.80 9.05 3.41
C TRP A 196 -8.40 10.35 3.98
N GLN A 197 -7.58 11.13 4.69
CA GLN A 197 -8.04 12.38 5.29
C GLN A 197 -8.19 13.52 4.29
N ALA A 198 -7.36 13.58 3.25
CA ALA A 198 -7.50 14.55 2.17
C ALA A 198 -8.86 14.46 1.45
N TYR A 199 -9.37 13.23 1.29
CA TYR A 199 -10.66 12.94 0.67
C TYR A 199 -11.85 12.97 1.64
N ASN A 200 -11.62 13.18 2.93
CA ASN A 200 -12.67 13.10 3.94
C ASN A 200 -13.58 14.34 3.89
N GLN A 201 -14.78 14.18 3.33
CA GLN A 201 -15.82 15.22 3.22
C GLN A 201 -16.69 15.32 4.49
N TRP A 202 -16.16 15.02 5.67
CA TRP A 202 -16.97 15.01 6.88
C TRP A 202 -17.32 16.45 7.34
N PRO A 203 -18.59 16.69 7.77
CA PRO A 203 -19.76 15.84 7.53
C PRO A 203 -20.28 15.97 6.09
N ARG A 204 -20.72 14.87 5.48
CA ARG A 204 -21.42 14.84 4.19
C ARG A 204 -22.90 15.24 4.35
N ASP A 205 -23.11 16.39 4.99
CA ASP A 205 -24.43 16.93 5.32
C ASP A 205 -25.00 17.88 4.25
N GLN A 206 -24.22 18.16 3.19
CA GLN A 206 -24.51 19.14 2.15
C GLN A 206 -24.57 20.58 2.65
N ARG A 207 -23.88 20.90 3.75
CA ARG A 207 -23.91 22.25 4.36
C ARG A 207 -22.55 22.70 4.86
N SER A 208 -21.88 21.87 5.68
CA SER A 208 -20.74 22.30 6.48
C SER A 208 -19.45 21.53 6.20
N GLY A 209 -19.54 20.30 5.68
CA GLY A 209 -18.34 19.48 5.46
C GLY A 209 -17.38 20.03 4.43
N THR A 210 -16.10 19.83 4.71
CA THR A 210 -14.98 20.25 3.87
C THR A 210 -13.93 19.13 3.76
N SER A 211 -13.34 19.02 2.57
CA SER A 211 -12.18 18.19 2.26
C SER A 211 -11.14 19.01 1.50
N LEU A 212 -9.97 18.43 1.20
CA LEU A 212 -8.98 19.08 0.32
C LEU A 212 -9.42 19.12 -1.16
N TYR A 213 -10.64 18.65 -1.47
CA TYR A 213 -11.20 18.68 -2.81
C TYR A 213 -12.44 19.54 -2.94
N ASN A 214 -13.30 19.60 -1.92
CA ASN A 214 -14.57 20.32 -2.02
C ASN A 214 -15.02 20.89 -0.66
N GLY A 215 -15.73 22.02 -0.72
CA GLY A 215 -16.69 22.44 0.29
C GLY A 215 -18.12 22.36 -0.27
N TYR A 216 -19.09 22.90 0.47
CA TYR A 216 -20.47 22.99 0.03
C TYR A 216 -20.87 24.44 -0.25
N THR A 217 -21.55 24.67 -1.39
CA THR A 217 -22.25 25.93 -1.63
C THR A 217 -23.48 26.05 -0.73
N ALA A 218 -24.07 27.24 -0.64
CA ALA A 218 -25.33 27.46 0.08
C ALA A 218 -26.48 26.55 -0.43
N GLY A 219 -26.43 26.12 -1.70
CA GLY A 219 -27.40 25.17 -2.30
C GLY A 219 -27.05 23.70 -2.09
N GLY A 220 -26.00 23.38 -1.32
CA GLY A 220 -25.59 22.01 -0.99
C GLY A 220 -24.87 21.25 -2.11
N ARG A 221 -24.45 21.94 -3.18
CA ARG A 221 -23.59 21.37 -4.22
C ARG A 221 -22.13 21.40 -3.76
N GLN A 222 -21.38 20.35 -4.06
CA GLN A 222 -19.93 20.35 -3.85
C GLN A 222 -19.24 21.34 -4.80
N ASP A 223 -18.32 22.12 -4.26
CA ASP A 223 -17.55 23.09 -5.03
C ASP A 223 -16.06 23.06 -4.65
N PRO A 224 -15.15 22.78 -5.60
CA PRO A 224 -13.72 22.84 -5.37
C PRO A 224 -13.20 24.21 -4.98
N ALA A 225 -13.89 25.31 -5.34
CA ALA A 225 -13.50 26.65 -4.93
C ALA A 225 -13.71 26.90 -3.42
N LEU A 226 -14.50 26.05 -2.76
CA LEU A 226 -14.80 26.13 -1.32
C LEU A 226 -14.10 25.06 -0.50
N ARG A 227 -13.13 24.36 -1.08
CA ARG A 227 -12.37 23.30 -0.38
C ARG A 227 -11.60 23.87 0.81
N ALA A 228 -11.28 23.00 1.76
CA ALA A 228 -10.32 23.31 2.79
C ALA A 228 -8.88 23.30 2.21
N ARG A 229 -8.00 24.08 2.85
CA ARG A 229 -6.55 24.01 2.73
C ARG A 229 -5.93 23.10 3.80
N GLU A 230 -6.65 22.86 4.90
CA GLU A 230 -6.22 21.94 5.96
C GLU A 230 -7.34 20.96 6.36
N VAL A 231 -6.96 19.74 6.71
CA VAL A 231 -7.87 18.72 7.23
C VAL A 231 -7.31 18.12 8.52
N SER A 232 -8.12 18.13 9.59
CA SER A 232 -7.74 17.63 10.92
C SER A 232 -8.16 16.17 11.10
N PHE A 233 -7.37 15.35 11.79
CA PHE A 233 -7.71 14.00 12.22
C PHE A 233 -8.58 13.97 13.49
N ASP A 234 -8.82 15.11 14.14
CA ASP A 234 -9.73 15.23 15.28
C ASP A 234 -11.19 15.34 14.83
N ARG A 235 -11.60 14.49 13.87
CA ARG A 235 -12.96 14.41 13.34
C ARG A 235 -13.23 13.02 12.77
N PRO A 236 -14.49 12.56 12.74
CA PRO A 236 -14.85 11.31 12.07
C PRO A 236 -14.50 11.31 10.57
N TYR A 237 -14.44 10.11 10.00
CA TYR A 237 -14.61 9.97 8.55
C TYR A 237 -16.10 10.11 8.19
N ALA A 238 -16.37 10.62 6.99
CA ALA A 238 -17.72 10.80 6.48
C ALA A 238 -18.55 9.50 6.47
N ASP A 239 -19.87 9.67 6.44
CA ASP A 239 -20.87 8.61 6.34
C ASP A 239 -20.78 7.62 7.52
N THR A 240 -20.36 6.38 7.24
CA THR A 240 -20.21 5.33 8.28
C THR A 240 -18.84 5.36 8.97
N GLY A 241 -17.99 6.33 8.65
CA GLY A 241 -16.65 6.42 9.22
C GLY A 241 -15.60 5.54 8.51
N GLN A 242 -15.97 4.93 7.37
CA GLN A 242 -15.03 4.22 6.52
C GLN A 242 -14.38 5.21 5.53
N PRO A 243 -13.04 5.33 5.50
CA PRO A 243 -12.39 6.24 4.56
C PRO A 243 -12.70 5.92 3.10
N THR A 244 -12.73 6.97 2.28
CA THR A 244 -12.73 6.83 0.82
C THR A 244 -11.49 6.03 0.39
N GLN A 245 -11.64 5.13 -0.59
CA GLN A 245 -10.60 4.21 -1.09
C GLN A 245 -10.17 3.06 -0.16
N PHE A 246 -10.56 3.05 1.12
CA PHE A 246 -10.19 2.02 2.11
C PHE A 246 -10.31 0.57 1.60
N SER A 247 -11.36 0.27 0.85
CA SER A 247 -11.60 -1.07 0.31
C SER A 247 -10.48 -1.59 -0.59
N ARG A 248 -9.75 -0.71 -1.29
CA ARG A 248 -8.61 -1.08 -2.14
C ARG A 248 -7.41 -1.49 -1.30
N ASP A 249 -7.18 -0.79 -0.21
CA ASP A 249 -6.12 -1.10 0.75
C ASP A 249 -6.41 -2.45 1.42
N ASN A 250 -7.66 -2.65 1.85
CA ASN A 250 -8.09 -3.90 2.46
C ASN A 250 -8.00 -5.10 1.48
N ASP A 251 -8.29 -4.91 0.19
CA ASP A 251 -8.11 -5.99 -0.79
C ASP A 251 -6.66 -6.48 -0.88
N ALA A 252 -5.69 -5.56 -0.86
CA ALA A 252 -4.28 -5.91 -0.84
C ALA A 252 -3.86 -6.56 0.49
N VAL A 253 -4.30 -6.01 1.63
CA VAL A 253 -4.07 -6.57 2.97
C VAL A 253 -4.50 -8.04 3.01
N ARG A 254 -5.75 -8.32 2.63
CA ARG A 254 -6.30 -9.68 2.64
C ARG A 254 -5.58 -10.62 1.69
N TRP A 255 -5.11 -10.12 0.54
CA TRP A 255 -4.34 -10.92 -0.41
C TRP A 255 -2.95 -11.28 0.12
N LEU A 256 -2.23 -10.31 0.69
CA LEU A 256 -0.91 -10.53 1.29
C LEU A 256 -0.98 -11.59 2.39
N GLU A 257 -1.97 -11.47 3.27
CA GLU A 257 -2.23 -12.41 4.35
C GLU A 257 -2.64 -13.80 3.84
N ARG A 258 -3.54 -13.88 2.84
CA ARG A 258 -3.92 -15.15 2.20
C ARG A 258 -2.72 -15.91 1.65
N ASN A 259 -1.74 -15.18 1.12
CA ASN A 259 -0.52 -15.74 0.53
C ASN A 259 0.63 -15.89 1.54
N ARG A 260 0.38 -15.69 2.84
CA ARG A 260 1.32 -15.94 3.94
C ARG A 260 2.61 -15.12 3.83
N TYR A 261 2.53 -13.91 3.27
CA TYR A 261 3.66 -13.01 3.31
C TYR A 261 3.94 -12.59 4.75
N ASP A 262 5.22 -12.43 5.06
CA ASP A 262 5.65 -11.90 6.34
C ASP A 262 5.55 -10.37 6.32
N VAL A 263 4.42 -9.85 6.79
CA VAL A 263 4.08 -8.42 6.74
C VAL A 263 3.95 -7.80 8.14
N SER A 264 4.39 -6.55 8.26
CA SER A 264 3.95 -5.60 9.30
C SER A 264 3.20 -4.44 8.66
N TYR A 265 2.53 -3.63 9.48
CA TYR A 265 1.71 -2.51 9.02
C TYR A 265 2.14 -1.21 9.70
N ALA A 266 2.17 -0.14 8.92
CA ALA A 266 2.43 1.21 9.36
C ALA A 266 1.51 2.18 8.59
N THR A 267 1.49 3.45 8.98
CA THR A 267 0.76 4.52 8.30
C THR A 267 1.72 5.51 7.65
N SER A 268 1.22 6.34 6.73
CA SER A 268 2.01 7.43 6.16
C SER A 268 2.60 8.39 7.22
N PHE A 269 1.96 8.54 8.39
CA PHE A 269 2.55 9.31 9.50
C PHE A 269 3.73 8.62 10.20
N ASP A 270 3.77 7.29 10.20
CA ASP A 270 4.94 6.57 10.73
C ASP A 270 6.17 6.77 9.84
N LEU A 271 5.95 6.86 8.53
CA LEU A 271 6.99 7.19 7.55
C LEU A 271 7.40 8.67 7.64
N HIS A 272 6.43 9.58 7.83
CA HIS A 272 6.71 11.02 8.05
C HIS A 272 7.56 11.26 9.30
N SER A 273 7.22 10.63 10.42
CA SER A 273 7.87 10.84 11.72
C SER A 273 9.14 10.02 11.92
N GLY A 274 9.46 9.12 10.99
CA GLY A 274 10.60 8.19 11.10
C GLY A 274 10.36 7.05 12.09
N ARG A 275 9.14 6.87 12.60
CA ARG A 275 8.80 5.69 13.42
C ARG A 275 8.85 4.39 12.61
N LEU A 276 8.56 4.47 11.30
CA LEU A 276 8.92 3.43 10.34
C LEU A 276 10.31 3.77 9.76
N ASP A 277 11.29 2.90 10.00
CA ASP A 277 12.56 2.91 9.25
C ASP A 277 12.46 1.92 8.07
N PRO A 278 12.39 2.40 6.82
CA PRO A 278 12.29 1.54 5.63
C PRO A 278 13.41 0.50 5.54
N ARG A 279 14.61 0.82 6.05
CA ARG A 279 15.81 -0.04 5.94
C ARG A 279 15.71 -1.33 6.75
N ARG A 280 14.74 -1.43 7.66
CA ARG A 280 14.45 -2.65 8.45
C ARG A 280 13.64 -3.68 7.67
N HIS A 281 13.20 -3.35 6.45
CA HIS A 281 12.36 -4.21 5.63
C HIS A 281 13.05 -4.52 4.30
N ARG A 282 12.75 -5.69 3.73
CA ARG A 282 13.19 -6.03 2.36
C ARG A 282 12.39 -5.23 1.33
N GLY A 283 11.14 -4.90 1.64
CA GLY A 283 10.34 -4.01 0.81
C GLY A 283 9.20 -3.30 1.52
N LEU A 284 8.83 -2.15 0.98
CA LEU A 284 7.61 -1.42 1.34
C LEU A 284 6.52 -1.66 0.29
N VAL A 285 5.28 -1.84 0.74
CA VAL A 285 4.10 -1.98 -0.11
C VAL A 285 3.15 -0.82 0.13
N PHE A 286 2.95 -0.01 -0.89
CA PHE A 286 1.97 1.08 -0.94
C PHE A 286 0.75 0.59 -1.71
N CYS A 287 -0.37 0.45 -1.03
CA CYS A 287 -1.58 -0.14 -1.59
C CYS A 287 -2.57 0.94 -2.05
N GLY A 288 -3.38 0.60 -3.06
CA GLY A 288 -4.58 1.36 -3.37
C GLY A 288 -4.26 2.74 -3.96
N HIS A 289 -4.50 3.79 -3.18
CA HIS A 289 -4.36 5.18 -3.63
C HIS A 289 -3.61 6.00 -2.59
N ASP A 290 -2.35 6.31 -2.88
CA ASP A 290 -1.43 6.98 -1.96
C ASP A 290 -0.93 8.32 -2.52
N GLU A 291 -1.86 9.26 -2.67
CA GLU A 291 -1.71 10.51 -3.41
C GLU A 291 -0.93 11.61 -2.64
N TYR A 292 -1.06 11.68 -1.31
CA TYR A 292 -0.61 12.83 -0.50
C TYR A 292 0.62 12.51 0.36
N TRP A 293 1.77 13.08 -0.02
CA TRP A 293 3.08 12.78 0.56
C TRP A 293 3.80 14.02 1.09
N SER A 294 4.32 13.92 2.32
CA SER A 294 5.23 14.93 2.87
C SER A 294 6.66 14.74 2.36
N ALA A 295 7.47 15.80 2.48
CA ALA A 295 8.88 15.69 2.13
C ALA A 295 9.64 14.68 2.98
N GLU A 296 9.28 14.52 4.25
CA GLU A 296 9.85 13.51 5.14
C GLU A 296 9.56 12.10 4.64
N MET A 297 8.32 11.84 4.23
CA MET A 297 7.92 10.52 3.70
C MET A 297 8.71 10.15 2.45
N ARG A 298 8.85 11.10 1.52
CA ARG A 298 9.61 10.90 0.29
C ARG A 298 11.09 10.63 0.59
N ARG A 299 11.74 11.48 1.39
CA ARG A 299 13.15 11.33 1.77
C ARG A 299 13.40 9.99 2.47
N ALA A 300 12.55 9.58 3.40
CA ALA A 300 12.68 8.29 4.09
C ALA A 300 12.60 7.12 3.11
N THR A 301 11.65 7.16 2.17
CA THR A 301 11.47 6.14 1.13
C THR A 301 12.67 6.05 0.19
N GLU A 302 13.14 7.19 -0.31
CA GLU A 302 14.31 7.27 -1.20
C GLU A 302 15.59 6.81 -0.49
N ALA A 303 15.76 7.15 0.79
CA ALA A 303 16.87 6.67 1.61
C ALA A 303 16.81 5.14 1.83
N GLY A 304 15.61 4.59 2.06
CA GLY A 304 15.37 3.15 2.11
C GLY A 304 15.75 2.46 0.80
N LEU A 305 15.30 3.01 -0.33
CA LEU A 305 15.61 2.50 -1.67
C LEU A 305 17.11 2.53 -1.97
N ALA A 306 17.79 3.64 -1.66
CA ALA A 306 19.24 3.75 -1.76
C ALA A 306 19.96 2.76 -0.82
N GLY A 307 19.32 2.40 0.30
CA GLY A 307 19.77 1.37 1.23
C GLY A 307 19.56 -0.07 0.74
N GLY A 308 18.77 -0.30 -0.31
CA GLY A 308 18.44 -1.62 -0.84
C GLY A 308 17.02 -2.12 -0.51
N THR A 309 16.16 -1.26 0.04
CA THR A 309 14.74 -1.58 0.29
C THR A 309 13.96 -1.51 -1.02
N SER A 310 13.20 -2.55 -1.36
CA SER A 310 12.36 -2.57 -2.56
C SER A 310 11.03 -1.81 -2.34
N LEU A 311 10.39 -1.32 -3.40
CA LEU A 311 9.13 -0.56 -3.32
C LEU A 311 8.07 -1.15 -4.27
N ALA A 312 6.89 -1.47 -3.77
CA ALA A 312 5.73 -1.90 -4.57
C ALA A 312 4.60 -0.87 -4.44
N PHE A 313 4.32 -0.14 -5.52
CA PHE A 313 3.17 0.76 -5.65
C PHE A 313 2.03 0.06 -6.37
N LEU A 314 1.10 -0.52 -5.60
CA LEU A 314 -0.06 -1.26 -6.10
C LEU A 314 -1.24 -0.32 -6.37
N GLY A 315 -0.96 0.80 -7.03
CA GLY A 315 -1.93 1.85 -7.31
C GLY A 315 -1.57 2.71 -8.53
N ALA A 316 -2.23 3.86 -8.60
CA ALA A 316 -1.92 4.98 -9.49
C ALA A 316 -2.01 6.29 -8.71
N ASN A 317 -1.54 7.36 -9.33
CA ASN A 317 -1.55 8.71 -8.78
C ASN A 317 -0.92 8.75 -7.39
N SER A 318 0.17 8.01 -7.25
CA SER A 318 0.93 7.94 -6.01
C SER A 318 1.98 9.05 -6.00
N VAL A 319 2.24 9.62 -4.83
CA VAL A 319 3.24 10.70 -4.66
C VAL A 319 2.91 11.95 -5.51
N TYR A 320 1.63 12.28 -5.67
CA TYR A 320 1.19 13.37 -6.57
C TYR A 320 1.25 14.74 -5.90
N TRP A 321 0.61 14.87 -4.72
CA TRP A 321 0.59 16.12 -3.97
C TRP A 321 1.69 16.15 -2.91
N HIS A 322 2.47 17.23 -2.91
CA HIS A 322 3.29 17.59 -1.77
C HIS A 322 2.41 18.18 -0.66
N ILE A 323 2.50 17.62 0.55
CA ILE A 323 1.75 18.07 1.73
C ILE A 323 2.67 18.50 2.86
N ARG A 324 2.12 19.31 3.74
CA ARG A 324 2.67 19.55 5.07
C ARG A 324 1.86 18.82 6.12
N VAL A 325 2.54 18.26 7.11
CA VAL A 325 1.94 17.67 8.31
C VAL A 325 2.16 18.62 9.46
N ARG A 326 1.08 18.97 10.17
CA ARG A 326 1.09 19.97 11.24
C ARG A 326 0.52 19.39 12.54
N PRO A 327 0.92 19.92 13.70
CA PRO A 327 0.24 19.61 14.95
C PRO A 327 -1.19 20.18 14.92
N SER A 328 -2.07 19.65 15.76
CA SER A 328 -3.33 20.32 16.06
C SER A 328 -3.08 21.60 16.86
N ALA A 329 -4.06 22.50 16.90
CA ALA A 329 -3.93 23.77 17.63
C ALA A 329 -3.78 23.61 19.17
N ASP A 330 -3.90 22.40 19.73
CA ASP A 330 -3.54 22.08 21.13
C ASP A 330 -2.12 21.48 21.28
N GLY A 331 -1.34 21.44 20.19
CA GLY A 331 0.07 21.01 20.19
C GLY A 331 0.30 19.52 19.97
N ARG A 332 -0.73 18.68 19.86
CA ARG A 332 -0.52 17.26 19.54
C ARG A 332 0.05 17.11 18.12
N PRO A 333 1.14 16.35 17.92
CA PRO A 333 1.77 16.21 16.60
C PRO A 333 0.88 15.41 15.64
N GLU A 334 1.11 15.59 14.34
CA GLU A 334 0.52 14.73 13.28
C GLU A 334 -1.01 14.67 13.29
N ARG A 335 -1.67 15.80 13.58
CA ARG A 335 -3.13 15.89 13.61
C ARG A 335 -3.73 16.65 12.44
N VAL A 336 -2.92 17.31 11.62
CA VAL A 336 -3.39 18.12 10.50
C VAL A 336 -2.57 17.84 9.24
N VAL A 337 -3.25 17.70 8.11
CA VAL A 337 -2.65 17.67 6.77
C VAL A 337 -3.03 18.96 6.05
N ALA A 338 -2.04 19.69 5.55
CA ALA A 338 -2.20 20.92 4.80
C ALA A 338 -1.81 20.72 3.33
N CYS A 339 -2.65 21.22 2.42
CA CYS A 339 -2.40 21.23 0.98
C CYS A 339 -3.15 22.39 0.31
N ALA A 340 -2.40 23.43 -0.06
CA ALA A 340 -2.92 24.62 -0.69
C ALA A 340 -3.33 24.39 -2.14
N LYS A 341 -2.68 23.51 -2.91
CA LYS A 341 -2.99 23.24 -4.33
C LYS A 341 -3.03 24.50 -5.22
N THR A 342 -2.28 25.52 -4.86
CA THR A 342 -2.19 26.81 -5.57
C THR A 342 -0.77 27.32 -5.56
N THR A 343 -0.44 28.14 -6.56
CA THR A 343 0.84 28.86 -6.64
C THR A 343 0.54 30.36 -6.80
N PRO A 344 1.04 31.24 -5.92
CA PRO A 344 1.83 30.92 -4.73
C PRO A 344 1.01 30.17 -3.66
N ASP A 345 1.70 29.39 -2.82
CA ASP A 345 1.10 28.77 -1.64
C ASP A 345 1.01 29.85 -0.52
N PRO A 346 -0.20 30.24 -0.10
CA PRO A 346 -0.38 31.29 0.90
C PRO A 346 0.14 30.93 2.31
N ASP A 347 0.33 29.65 2.62
CA ASP A 347 0.75 29.17 3.94
C ASP A 347 2.11 28.46 3.90
N GLU A 348 2.95 28.79 2.90
CA GLU A 348 4.28 28.24 2.74
C GLU A 348 5.14 28.44 4.00
N ASP A 349 5.81 27.37 4.42
CA ASP A 349 6.75 27.36 5.53
C ASP A 349 8.04 26.62 5.12
N ALA A 350 8.90 26.30 6.09
CA ALA A 350 10.19 25.66 5.82
C ALA A 350 10.09 24.27 5.15
N ALA A 351 8.91 23.62 5.15
CA ALA A 351 8.70 22.39 4.41
C ALA A 351 8.49 22.63 2.89
N GLY A 352 8.29 23.88 2.46
CA GLY A 352 8.08 24.27 1.06
C GLY A 352 6.60 24.31 0.65
N PRO A 353 6.29 24.72 -0.59
CA PRO A 353 4.92 24.93 -1.05
C PRO A 353 4.21 23.60 -1.34
N THR A 354 2.91 23.55 -1.06
CA THR A 354 2.05 22.36 -1.21
C THR A 354 1.35 22.35 -2.57
N VAL A 355 2.15 22.03 -3.57
CA VAL A 355 1.78 21.90 -4.99
C VAL A 355 2.00 20.44 -5.44
N THR A 356 1.97 20.16 -6.75
CA THR A 356 2.33 18.81 -7.20
C THR A 356 3.83 18.59 -7.07
N TRP A 357 4.25 17.36 -6.80
CA TRP A 357 5.66 17.01 -6.66
C TRP A 357 6.49 17.35 -7.91
N ARG A 358 5.91 17.23 -9.09
CA ARG A 358 6.55 17.62 -10.35
C ARG A 358 6.72 19.12 -10.52
N ASP A 359 5.88 19.95 -9.89
CA ASP A 359 6.08 21.41 -9.87
C ASP A 359 7.25 21.83 -8.97
N LEU A 360 7.74 20.90 -8.12
CA LEU A 360 8.95 21.05 -7.29
C LEU A 360 10.19 20.41 -7.93
N ASP A 361 10.16 20.16 -9.24
CA ASP A 361 11.22 19.44 -9.99
C ASP A 361 11.54 18.05 -9.42
N GLN A 362 10.54 17.42 -8.79
CA GLN A 362 10.64 16.09 -8.23
C GLN A 362 9.48 15.23 -8.74
N PRO A 363 9.36 15.00 -10.05
CA PRO A 363 8.25 14.25 -10.60
C PRO A 363 8.21 12.82 -10.06
N GLU A 364 7.00 12.28 -10.00
CA GLU A 364 6.70 10.94 -9.50
C GLU A 364 7.45 9.89 -10.33
N GLN A 365 7.56 10.12 -11.64
CA GLN A 365 8.29 9.25 -12.55
C GLN A 365 9.77 9.10 -12.18
N ALA A 366 10.40 10.07 -11.51
CA ALA A 366 11.78 9.93 -11.06
C ALA A 366 11.97 8.85 -9.98
N LEU A 367 10.90 8.50 -9.25
CA LEU A 367 10.87 7.44 -8.24
C LEU A 367 10.12 6.19 -8.74
N LEU A 368 8.99 6.34 -9.42
CA LEU A 368 8.11 5.23 -9.80
C LEU A 368 8.40 4.69 -11.21
N GLY A 369 9.03 5.51 -12.06
CA GLY A 369 9.20 5.29 -13.51
C GLY A 369 7.95 5.50 -14.36
N VAL A 370 6.82 5.76 -13.73
CA VAL A 370 5.59 6.28 -14.33
C VAL A 370 5.03 7.39 -13.45
N GLN A 371 4.16 8.23 -13.99
CA GLN A 371 3.50 9.28 -13.22
C GLN A 371 2.04 9.46 -13.63
N TYR A 372 1.25 10.05 -12.75
CA TYR A 372 -0.16 10.31 -13.00
C TYR A 372 -0.38 11.04 -14.32
N ASN A 373 -1.25 10.45 -15.14
CA ASN A 373 -1.62 11.04 -16.39
C ASN A 373 -3.13 11.15 -16.61
N GLY A 374 -4.02 10.57 -15.79
CA GLY A 374 -5.44 10.95 -15.84
C GLY A 374 -6.42 9.97 -15.23
N ILE A 375 -7.69 10.39 -15.18
CA ILE A 375 -8.78 9.59 -14.64
C ILE A 375 -9.35 8.72 -15.74
N VAL A 376 -9.44 7.42 -15.51
CA VAL A 376 -10.00 6.46 -16.46
C VAL A 376 -11.52 6.66 -16.55
N ALA A 377 -12.03 7.00 -17.74
CA ALA A 377 -13.46 7.29 -17.91
C ALA A 377 -14.34 6.05 -17.70
N THR A 378 -13.93 4.93 -18.28
CA THR A 378 -14.54 3.60 -18.10
C THR A 378 -13.45 2.56 -17.97
N PRO A 379 -13.59 1.54 -17.08
CA PRO A 379 -12.59 0.50 -16.90
C PRO A 379 -12.12 -0.10 -18.23
N GLN A 380 -10.82 -0.23 -18.40
CA GLN A 380 -10.17 -0.78 -19.59
C GLN A 380 -9.39 -2.05 -19.22
N PRO A 381 -9.12 -2.93 -20.19
CA PRO A 381 -8.21 -4.03 -19.95
C PRO A 381 -6.78 -3.53 -19.80
N LEU A 382 -6.01 -4.19 -18.93
CA LEU A 382 -4.56 -4.10 -18.97
C LEU A 382 -4.05 -4.89 -20.18
N VAL A 383 -3.23 -4.25 -21.03
CA VAL A 383 -2.64 -4.87 -22.21
C VAL A 383 -1.19 -5.24 -21.92
N VAL A 384 -0.91 -6.53 -21.88
CA VAL A 384 0.40 -7.10 -21.51
C VAL A 384 1.48 -6.70 -22.52
N ARG A 385 2.68 -6.40 -21.99
CA ARG A 385 3.94 -6.22 -22.72
C ARG A 385 5.08 -6.91 -21.99
N SER A 386 6.14 -7.24 -22.74
CA SER A 386 7.32 -7.92 -22.22
C SER A 386 6.96 -9.19 -21.45
N ALA A 387 6.07 -10.01 -22.02
CA ALA A 387 5.53 -11.24 -21.40
C ALA A 387 6.60 -12.28 -21.03
N ASP A 388 7.81 -12.16 -21.59
CA ASP A 388 9.00 -12.95 -21.25
C ASP A 388 9.69 -12.46 -19.95
N HIS A 389 9.36 -11.27 -19.46
CA HIS A 389 9.90 -10.71 -18.23
C HIS A 389 9.46 -11.53 -17.00
N TRP A 390 10.34 -11.63 -15.99
CA TRP A 390 10.12 -12.49 -14.81
C TRP A 390 8.86 -12.14 -14.02
N VAL A 391 8.37 -10.90 -14.11
CA VAL A 391 7.09 -10.50 -13.50
C VAL A 391 5.92 -11.32 -14.04
N TRP A 392 5.94 -11.68 -15.32
CA TRP A 392 4.89 -12.48 -15.94
C TRP A 392 5.12 -14.00 -15.85
N ALA A 393 6.21 -14.44 -15.22
CA ALA A 393 6.54 -15.87 -15.14
C ALA A 393 5.39 -16.70 -14.53
N GLY A 394 5.04 -17.80 -15.20
CA GLY A 394 3.97 -18.70 -14.75
C GLY A 394 2.55 -18.14 -14.82
N THR A 395 2.34 -16.96 -15.42
CA THR A 395 0.99 -16.41 -15.65
C THR A 395 0.33 -16.96 -16.93
N GLY A 396 1.13 -17.43 -17.88
CA GLY A 396 0.68 -17.92 -19.19
C GLY A 396 0.27 -16.84 -20.18
N VAL A 397 0.55 -15.56 -19.89
CA VAL A 397 0.23 -14.45 -20.80
C VAL A 397 1.22 -14.35 -21.96
N ALA A 398 0.76 -13.76 -23.07
CA ALA A 398 1.57 -13.32 -24.20
C ALA A 398 1.45 -11.79 -24.40
N ASP A 399 2.40 -11.21 -25.14
CA ASP A 399 2.33 -9.79 -25.52
C ASP A 399 1.04 -9.50 -26.30
N GLY A 400 0.34 -8.44 -25.89
CA GLY A 400 -0.96 -8.06 -26.45
C GLY A 400 -2.17 -8.69 -25.76
N ASP A 401 -1.97 -9.66 -24.86
CA ASP A 401 -3.07 -10.20 -24.05
C ASP A 401 -3.76 -9.10 -23.24
N ARG A 402 -5.08 -9.26 -23.07
CA ARG A 402 -5.96 -8.27 -22.45
C ARG A 402 -6.54 -8.84 -21.17
N ILE A 403 -6.19 -8.25 -20.03
CA ILE A 403 -6.72 -8.61 -18.71
C ILE A 403 -7.86 -7.64 -18.37
N PRO A 404 -9.14 -8.06 -18.43
CA PRO A 404 -10.29 -7.14 -18.38
C PRO A 404 -10.39 -6.35 -17.07
N GLY A 405 -10.76 -5.07 -17.16
CA GLY A 405 -11.16 -4.25 -16.02
C GLY A 405 -10.06 -3.83 -15.04
N VAL A 406 -8.79 -4.19 -15.29
CA VAL A 406 -7.66 -3.87 -14.40
C VAL A 406 -7.27 -2.39 -14.47
N VAL A 407 -7.38 -1.74 -15.63
CA VAL A 407 -7.09 -0.30 -15.76
C VAL A 407 -8.35 0.47 -15.40
N ALA A 408 -8.43 0.97 -14.17
CA ALA A 408 -9.63 1.61 -13.62
C ALA A 408 -9.31 2.71 -12.61
N GLY A 409 -10.27 3.63 -12.43
CA GLY A 409 -10.15 4.76 -11.51
C GLY A 409 -9.19 5.81 -12.07
N GLU A 410 -7.91 5.64 -11.79
CA GLU A 410 -6.83 6.52 -12.25
C GLU A 410 -5.72 5.68 -12.87
N ALA A 411 -4.91 6.32 -13.71
CA ALA A 411 -3.80 5.68 -14.38
C ALA A 411 -2.56 6.55 -14.40
N ASP A 412 -1.43 5.87 -14.38
CA ASP A 412 -0.11 6.45 -14.57
C ASP A 412 0.45 5.95 -15.90
N GLY A 413 1.34 6.73 -16.48
CA GLY A 413 2.09 6.33 -17.66
C GLY A 413 3.40 7.08 -17.79
N VAL A 414 4.14 6.74 -18.84
CA VAL A 414 5.43 7.37 -19.11
C VAL A 414 5.23 8.76 -19.70
N HIS A 415 5.96 9.72 -19.16
CA HIS A 415 6.09 11.08 -19.67
C HIS A 415 7.47 11.28 -20.30
N ALA A 416 7.51 11.56 -21.61
CA ALA A 416 8.75 11.55 -22.39
C ALA A 416 9.75 12.66 -22.00
N ALA A 417 9.24 13.83 -21.56
CA ALA A 417 10.08 14.96 -21.16
C ALA A 417 10.62 14.84 -19.72
N THR A 418 10.28 13.76 -19.01
CA THR A 418 10.64 13.56 -17.62
C THR A 418 11.71 12.49 -17.53
N ALA A 419 12.79 12.77 -16.78
CA ALA A 419 13.83 11.78 -16.55
C ALA A 419 13.23 10.52 -15.91
N ARG A 420 13.73 9.36 -16.35
CA ARG A 420 13.36 8.07 -15.76
C ARG A 420 14.37 7.70 -14.67
N PRO A 421 14.00 6.84 -13.71
CA PRO A 421 14.90 6.40 -12.67
C PRO A 421 16.15 5.74 -13.27
N LEU A 422 17.32 6.04 -12.72
CA LEU A 422 18.56 5.37 -13.10
C LEU A 422 18.55 3.95 -12.49
N GLY A 423 18.36 2.94 -13.33
CA GLY A 423 18.30 1.53 -12.94
C GLY A 423 18.96 0.60 -13.94
N LEU A 424 19.36 -0.59 -13.49
CA LEU A 424 19.80 -1.68 -14.35
C LEU A 424 18.55 -2.46 -14.79
N GLY A 425 18.03 -2.18 -15.99
CA GLY A 425 16.89 -2.93 -16.55
C GLY A 425 15.52 -2.37 -16.16
N GLU A 426 15.17 -1.21 -16.71
CA GLU A 426 13.80 -0.71 -16.73
C GLU A 426 12.96 -1.48 -17.77
N THR A 427 11.72 -1.86 -17.42
CA THR A 427 10.79 -2.54 -18.33
C THR A 427 9.36 -2.02 -18.16
N LEU A 428 8.68 -1.79 -19.29
CA LEU A 428 7.24 -1.52 -19.32
C LEU A 428 6.50 -2.84 -19.53
N LEU A 429 5.74 -3.26 -18.52
CA LEU A 429 5.03 -4.53 -18.47
C LEU A 429 3.61 -4.42 -19.04
N SER A 430 3.12 -3.19 -19.26
CA SER A 430 1.86 -2.97 -19.95
C SER A 430 1.87 -1.67 -20.76
N GLY A 431 0.96 -1.60 -21.73
CA GLY A 431 0.68 -0.38 -22.49
C GLY A 431 -0.80 -0.34 -22.89
N SER A 432 -1.62 0.22 -22.01
CA SER A 432 -3.08 0.15 -22.13
C SER A 432 -3.66 1.52 -22.49
N LEU A 433 -4.15 1.67 -23.73
CA LEU A 433 -4.85 2.90 -24.13
C LEU A 433 -6.20 3.01 -23.44
N TYR A 434 -6.50 4.17 -22.86
CA TYR A 434 -7.78 4.44 -22.21
C TYR A 434 -8.34 5.83 -22.55
N PRO A 435 -9.68 5.99 -22.56
CA PRO A 435 -10.32 7.30 -22.64
C PRO A 435 -10.21 8.00 -21.27
N ALA A 436 -9.65 9.21 -21.24
CA ALA A 436 -9.53 9.99 -20.02
C ALA A 436 -10.79 10.83 -19.77
N ARG A 437 -11.24 10.98 -18.51
CA ARG A 437 -12.36 11.88 -18.17
C ARG A 437 -12.05 13.34 -18.52
N GLN A 438 -10.77 13.70 -18.47
CA GLN A 438 -10.27 15.00 -18.89
C GLN A 438 -10.33 15.21 -20.42
N GLY A 439 -10.77 14.22 -21.19
CA GLY A 439 -10.77 14.24 -22.65
C GLY A 439 -9.51 13.61 -23.25
N GLY A 440 -9.65 13.15 -24.50
CA GLY A 440 -8.59 12.49 -25.25
C GLY A 440 -8.30 11.05 -24.81
N ARG A 441 -7.30 10.45 -25.44
CA ARG A 441 -6.78 9.12 -25.08
C ARG A 441 -5.42 9.25 -24.45
N ARG A 442 -5.18 8.45 -23.42
CA ARG A 442 -3.91 8.37 -22.71
C ARG A 442 -3.45 6.92 -22.64
N MET A 443 -2.18 6.71 -22.32
CA MET A 443 -1.57 5.39 -22.20
C MET A 443 -1.29 5.11 -20.73
N GLN A 444 -1.87 4.04 -20.19
CA GLN A 444 -1.47 3.48 -18.91
C GLN A 444 -0.23 2.59 -19.09
N SER A 445 0.68 2.60 -18.12
CA SER A 445 1.84 1.70 -18.11
C SER A 445 2.10 1.12 -16.72
N THR A 446 2.32 -0.19 -16.67
CA THR A 446 2.90 -0.90 -15.53
C THR A 446 4.41 -0.90 -15.73
N HIS A 447 5.16 -0.57 -14.69
CA HIS A 447 6.60 -0.34 -14.79
C HIS A 447 7.36 -1.09 -13.69
N VAL A 448 8.54 -1.58 -14.03
CA VAL A 448 9.48 -2.18 -13.09
C VAL A 448 10.90 -1.76 -13.43
N TYR A 449 11.73 -1.52 -12.40
CA TYR A 449 13.16 -1.37 -12.56
C TYR A 449 13.92 -1.91 -11.33
N GLU A 450 15.20 -2.24 -11.52
CA GLU A 450 16.09 -2.67 -10.44
C GLU A 450 17.19 -1.62 -10.19
N THR A 451 17.48 -1.36 -8.92
CA THR A 451 18.60 -0.49 -8.52
C THR A 451 19.94 -1.24 -8.62
N PRO A 452 21.09 -0.53 -8.67
CA PRO A 452 22.40 -1.19 -8.63
C PRO A 452 22.65 -2.11 -7.43
N ARG A 453 21.91 -1.90 -6.33
CA ARG A 453 21.94 -2.71 -5.10
C ARG A 453 20.93 -3.87 -5.10
N GLY A 454 20.18 -4.06 -6.18
CA GLY A 454 19.24 -5.18 -6.36
C GLY A 454 17.85 -4.95 -5.78
N ALA A 455 17.56 -3.76 -5.23
CA ALA A 455 16.20 -3.40 -4.85
C ALA A 455 15.32 -3.25 -6.09
N VAL A 456 14.08 -3.74 -6.02
CA VAL A 456 13.07 -3.65 -7.09
C VAL A 456 12.16 -2.48 -6.80
N VAL A 457 11.82 -1.70 -7.82
CA VAL A 457 10.69 -0.76 -7.75
C VAL A 457 9.66 -1.17 -8.80
N PHE A 458 8.45 -1.46 -8.34
CA PHE A 458 7.33 -1.91 -9.16
C PHE A 458 6.14 -0.95 -8.98
N ALA A 459 5.63 -0.40 -10.08
CA ALA A 459 4.46 0.48 -10.09
C ALA A 459 3.41 -0.05 -11.07
N THR A 460 2.20 -0.29 -10.55
CA THR A 460 1.11 -0.87 -11.36
C THR A 460 0.47 0.16 -12.29
N GLY A 461 0.54 1.44 -11.93
CA GLY A 461 -0.03 2.54 -12.70
C GLY A 461 -1.53 2.44 -12.88
N THR A 462 -2.26 1.78 -11.97
CA THR A 462 -3.72 1.79 -11.95
C THR A 462 -4.33 1.51 -10.58
N LEU A 463 -5.45 2.16 -10.25
CA LEU A 463 -6.20 1.86 -9.02
C LEU A 463 -6.93 0.50 -9.07
N GLY A 464 -7.09 -0.12 -10.24
CA GLY A 464 -7.78 -1.40 -10.38
C GLY A 464 -6.94 -2.62 -9.97
N TRP A 465 -5.64 -2.48 -9.74
CA TRP A 465 -4.75 -3.61 -9.47
C TRP A 465 -5.12 -4.36 -8.19
N THR A 466 -5.32 -3.66 -7.07
CA THR A 466 -5.69 -4.29 -5.79
C THR A 466 -7.06 -4.96 -5.82
N MET A 467 -8.00 -4.43 -6.61
CA MET A 467 -9.28 -5.11 -6.84
C MET A 467 -9.07 -6.47 -7.50
N ALA A 468 -8.15 -6.57 -8.45
CA ALA A 468 -7.81 -7.81 -9.13
C ALA A 468 -7.08 -8.83 -8.23
N LEU A 469 -6.60 -8.43 -7.04
CA LEU A 469 -6.01 -9.36 -6.07
C LEU A 469 -7.07 -10.12 -5.26
N ASN A 470 -8.13 -9.42 -4.83
CA ASN A 470 -9.02 -10.00 -3.82
C ASN A 470 -10.51 -9.70 -3.99
N ARG A 471 -10.88 -8.69 -4.79
CA ARG A 471 -12.27 -8.26 -4.87
C ARG A 471 -13.09 -9.25 -5.68
N ARG A 472 -14.21 -9.71 -5.10
CA ARG A 472 -15.19 -10.56 -5.78
C ARG A 472 -15.60 -9.92 -7.12
N GLY A 473 -15.61 -10.72 -8.18
CA GLY A 473 -15.93 -10.28 -9.54
C GLY A 473 -14.83 -9.50 -10.27
N HIS A 474 -13.71 -9.18 -9.62
CA HIS A 474 -12.55 -8.53 -10.25
C HIS A 474 -11.27 -9.35 -10.15
N ARG A 475 -11.20 -10.29 -9.19
CA ARG A 475 -10.05 -11.16 -8.97
C ARG A 475 -9.57 -11.83 -10.26
N ASP A 476 -8.27 -11.73 -10.53
CA ASP A 476 -7.62 -12.32 -11.71
C ASP A 476 -6.30 -13.00 -11.33
N GLU A 477 -6.20 -14.31 -11.57
CA GLU A 477 -5.06 -15.13 -11.15
C GLU A 477 -3.74 -14.72 -11.80
N ARG A 478 -3.78 -14.09 -12.99
CA ARG A 478 -2.58 -13.58 -13.67
C ARG A 478 -1.99 -12.39 -12.91
N ILE A 479 -2.85 -11.49 -12.43
CA ILE A 479 -2.46 -10.33 -11.63
C ILE A 479 -1.96 -10.77 -10.25
N GLU A 480 -2.61 -11.75 -9.64
CA GLU A 480 -2.13 -12.33 -8.38
C GLU A 480 -0.75 -12.97 -8.55
N ARG A 481 -0.55 -13.79 -9.58
CA ARG A 481 0.73 -14.43 -9.85
C ARG A 481 1.82 -13.39 -10.16
N ALA A 482 1.52 -12.37 -10.97
CA ALA A 482 2.48 -11.31 -11.27
C ALA A 482 2.88 -10.52 -10.01
N THR A 483 1.92 -10.23 -9.14
CA THR A 483 2.19 -9.59 -7.84
C THR A 483 3.04 -10.48 -6.95
N ALA A 484 2.75 -11.79 -6.91
CA ALA A 484 3.54 -12.74 -6.15
C ALA A 484 4.99 -12.81 -6.64
N ASN A 485 5.21 -12.87 -7.95
CA ASN A 485 6.56 -12.86 -8.53
C ASN A 485 7.36 -11.62 -8.11
N VAL A 486 6.72 -10.44 -8.09
CA VAL A 486 7.34 -9.18 -7.60
C VAL A 486 7.72 -9.30 -6.14
N LEU A 487 6.77 -9.65 -5.26
CA LEU A 487 7.05 -9.70 -3.82
C LEU A 487 8.06 -10.77 -3.45
N ASP A 488 7.99 -11.95 -4.09
CA ASP A 488 8.97 -13.03 -3.92
C ASP A 488 10.39 -12.56 -4.31
N ARG A 489 10.50 -11.79 -5.39
CA ARG A 489 11.78 -11.19 -5.83
C ARG A 489 12.28 -10.12 -4.87
N MET A 490 11.39 -9.34 -4.24
CA MET A 490 11.74 -8.33 -3.24
C MET A 490 12.27 -8.94 -1.94
N ILE A 491 11.70 -10.06 -1.50
CA ILE A 491 12.09 -10.72 -0.23
C ILE A 491 13.21 -11.74 -0.40
N ALA A 492 13.53 -12.17 -1.63
CA ALA A 492 14.65 -13.05 -1.90
C ALA A 492 15.97 -12.40 -1.46
N ASP A 493 16.87 -13.19 -0.90
CA ASP A 493 18.20 -12.69 -0.58
C ASP A 493 18.88 -12.21 -1.86
N PRO A 494 19.53 -11.03 -1.85
CA PRO A 494 20.25 -10.56 -3.02
C PRO A 494 21.32 -11.61 -3.38
N PRO A 495 21.47 -11.96 -4.67
CA PRO A 495 22.48 -12.93 -5.06
C PRO A 495 23.85 -12.46 -4.54
N ALA A 496 24.57 -13.35 -3.86
CA ALA A 496 25.92 -13.10 -3.41
C ALA A 496 26.76 -12.68 -4.62
N ARG A 497 27.10 -11.40 -4.72
CA ARG A 497 27.99 -10.94 -5.78
C ARG A 497 29.38 -11.49 -5.46
N SER A 498 29.94 -12.23 -6.41
CA SER A 498 31.35 -12.58 -6.43
C SER A 498 32.17 -11.32 -6.16
N ALA A 499 33.11 -11.41 -5.21
CA ALA A 499 34.06 -10.34 -4.92
C ALA A 499 34.66 -9.80 -6.23
N PRO A 500 34.91 -8.49 -6.35
CA PRO A 500 35.58 -7.97 -7.52
C PRO A 500 36.91 -8.71 -7.66
N VAL A 501 37.10 -9.39 -8.79
CA VAL A 501 38.42 -9.88 -9.18
C VAL A 501 39.30 -8.65 -9.21
N SER A 502 40.23 -8.57 -8.26
CA SER A 502 41.28 -7.57 -8.23
C SER A 502 41.96 -7.59 -9.59
N GLY A 503 41.68 -6.58 -10.42
CA GLY A 503 42.33 -6.38 -11.69
C GLY A 503 43.82 -6.26 -11.44
N THR A 504 44.60 -7.13 -12.07
CA THR A 504 46.04 -7.00 -12.19
C THR A 504 46.36 -5.69 -12.91
N ASP A 505 47.07 -4.83 -12.19
CA ASP A 505 47.63 -3.56 -12.60
C ASP A 505 48.55 -3.73 -13.84
N PRO A 506 48.33 -3.06 -14.97
CA PRO A 506 49.29 -3.05 -16.07
C PRO A 506 50.22 -1.84 -15.88
N GLY A 507 51.37 -2.02 -15.22
CA GLY A 507 52.27 -0.88 -15.01
C GLY A 507 53.60 -1.15 -14.33
N THR A 508 54.49 -1.92 -14.95
CA THR A 508 55.94 -1.75 -14.72
C THR A 508 56.65 -1.64 -16.05
N ALA A 509 56.82 -0.39 -16.50
CA ALA A 509 57.79 -0.03 -17.52
C ALA A 509 59.20 -0.02 -16.89
N ASP A 510 60.09 -0.83 -17.45
CA ASP A 510 61.52 -0.83 -17.17
C ASP A 510 62.12 0.58 -17.35
N LYS A 511 62.90 1.03 -16.37
CA LYS A 511 63.86 2.15 -16.53
C LYS A 511 65.28 1.61 -16.55
N PRO A 512 66.14 2.03 -17.49
CA PRO A 512 67.51 1.54 -17.62
C PRO A 512 68.46 2.15 -16.58
N GLY A 513 69.48 1.35 -16.24
CA GLY A 513 70.41 1.56 -15.13
C GLY A 513 71.28 2.82 -15.17
N ALA A 514 71.66 3.26 -13.97
CA ALA A 514 72.68 4.27 -13.73
C ALA A 514 73.93 3.61 -13.15
N SER A 515 75.07 3.83 -13.81
CA SER A 515 76.42 3.47 -13.33
C SER A 515 76.83 4.33 -12.12
N PRO A 516 77.74 3.82 -11.27
CA PRO A 516 78.11 4.47 -10.01
C PRO A 516 79.17 5.56 -10.21
N ALA A 517 79.00 6.68 -9.51
CA ALA A 517 80.01 7.73 -9.39
C ALA A 517 80.84 7.56 -8.10
N THR A 518 82.13 7.68 -8.29
CA THR A 518 83.25 7.56 -7.33
C THR A 518 83.38 8.74 -6.36
N THR A 519 83.52 8.39 -5.07
CA THR A 519 84.45 8.89 -4.02
C THR A 519 84.59 10.36 -3.60
N ASN A 520 84.67 10.51 -2.26
CA ASN A 520 85.34 11.53 -1.43
C ASN A 520 84.71 12.94 -1.44
N ARG A 521 84.38 13.57 -0.31
CA ARG A 521 84.99 13.63 1.03
C ARG A 521 83.92 13.93 2.08
#